data_AF-A0AAR5PDT7-F1
#
_entry.id   AF-A0AAR5PDT7-F1
#
_cell.length_a   1.000
_cell.length_b   1.000
_cell.length_c   1.000
_cell.angle_alpha   90.00
_cell.angle_beta   90.00
_cell.angle_gamma   90.00
#
_symmetry.space_group_name_H-M   'P 1'
#
loop_
_entity.id
_entity.type
_entity.pdbx_description
1 polymer ?
#
loop_
_entity_poly.entity_id
_entity_poly.type
_entity_poly.pdbx_seq_one_letter_code
_entity_poly.pdbx_strand_id
1 'polypeptide(L)'
;MGHPLNENNSSYDLYLQEIEGIDDYWGPTFRSIFDNNEHQDFKRKLEERIKHHDKDIERLCNVYYQGFIESVTELLEVKSQSKNLNNQVVDLDKKLHTSFQALSKSGTELLQARKVQSNIALVISQMNLSLPVFVSYSKLQKQIAEKRYYPALKTLEELEHVHLPHVANYRFSNQLHQKIPKYRDKIEAASMTDLKDFLENIRKFSPKVGEVAMRHTSEQLASDPTVVGRKKKRTFESSRNYSDEGLSAQELIDFSPIYRDLHLADVLGKVSTFEVYYRSERTKQARLVLQPPTNMVGKYPM
;
A
#
# COMPACT_ATOMS: atom_id res chain seq x y z
N MET A 1 -48.55 -122.70 -9.21
CA MET A 1 -47.18 -122.53 -8.67
C MET A 1 -46.56 -121.35 -9.39
N GLY A 2 -46.08 -120.36 -8.65
CA GLY A 2 -45.63 -119.06 -9.17
C GLY A 2 -44.36 -119.16 -10.01
N HIS A 3 -44.37 -118.44 -11.13
CA HIS A 3 -43.19 -118.11 -11.92
C HIS A 3 -42.28 -117.15 -11.11
N PRO A 4 -40.98 -117.44 -10.96
CA PRO A 4 -40.04 -116.55 -10.30
C PRO A 4 -39.56 -115.50 -11.31
N LEU A 5 -40.26 -114.38 -11.44
CA LEU A 5 -39.86 -113.26 -12.31
C LEU A 5 -39.18 -112.11 -11.56
N ASN A 6 -38.88 -112.27 -10.26
CA ASN A 6 -38.47 -111.16 -9.40
C ASN A 6 -37.00 -111.16 -8.97
N GLU A 7 -36.21 -112.20 -9.23
CA GLU A 7 -34.79 -112.27 -8.82
C GLU A 7 -33.84 -111.67 -9.89
N ASN A 8 -34.09 -111.88 -11.19
CA ASN A 8 -33.19 -111.39 -12.25
C ASN A 8 -33.16 -109.86 -12.41
N ASN A 9 -34.23 -109.15 -12.03
CA ASN A 9 -34.29 -107.70 -12.15
C ASN A 9 -33.30 -106.99 -11.20
N SER A 10 -33.06 -107.60 -10.03
CA SER A 10 -32.13 -107.08 -9.01
C SER A 10 -30.67 -107.23 -9.41
N SER A 11 -30.33 -108.28 -10.18
CA SER A 11 -28.96 -108.51 -10.65
C SER A 11 -28.55 -107.51 -11.72
N TYR A 12 -29.46 -107.14 -12.64
CA TYR A 12 -29.19 -106.11 -13.65
C TYR A 12 -29.01 -104.72 -13.04
N ASP A 13 -29.80 -104.39 -12.02
CA ASP A 13 -29.67 -103.10 -11.34
C ASP A 13 -28.36 -103.01 -10.53
N LEU A 14 -27.88 -104.13 -9.98
CA LEU A 14 -26.57 -104.23 -9.34
C LEU A 14 -25.42 -104.05 -10.34
N TYR A 15 -25.49 -104.69 -11.51
CA TYR A 15 -24.49 -104.52 -12.57
C TYR A 15 -24.47 -103.09 -13.14
N LEU A 16 -25.64 -102.44 -13.26
CA LEU A 16 -25.71 -101.04 -13.65
C LEU A 16 -25.07 -100.13 -12.59
N GLN A 17 -25.29 -100.40 -11.30
CA GLN A 17 -24.70 -99.63 -10.20
C GLN A 17 -23.18 -99.82 -10.08
N GLU A 18 -22.68 -101.03 -10.37
CA GLU A 18 -21.23 -101.30 -10.47
C GLU A 18 -20.59 -100.52 -11.63
N ILE A 19 -21.27 -100.43 -12.77
CA ILE A 19 -20.79 -99.66 -13.94
C ILE A 19 -20.88 -98.15 -13.67
N GLU A 20 -21.94 -97.68 -13.00
CA GLU A 20 -22.07 -96.27 -12.59
C GLU A 20 -21.06 -95.87 -11.48
N GLY A 21 -20.51 -96.85 -10.75
CA GLY A 21 -19.60 -96.63 -9.62
C GLY A 21 -18.11 -96.87 -9.89
N ILE A 22 -17.75 -97.50 -11.01
CA ILE A 22 -16.37 -97.86 -11.37
C ILE A 22 -16.08 -97.30 -12.76
N ASP A 23 -15.11 -96.39 -12.91
CA ASP A 23 -14.81 -95.74 -14.21
C ASP A 23 -13.83 -96.54 -15.11
N ASP A 24 -12.97 -97.39 -14.54
CA ASP A 24 -11.79 -97.90 -15.26
C ASP A 24 -11.78 -99.42 -15.57
N TYR A 25 -12.57 -100.24 -14.87
CA TYR A 25 -12.52 -101.70 -15.06
C TYR A 25 -13.87 -102.42 -14.92
N TRP A 26 -14.53 -102.60 -16.06
CA TRP A 26 -15.83 -103.28 -16.17
C TRP A 26 -15.74 -104.78 -16.53
N GLY A 27 -14.52 -105.33 -16.65
CA GLY A 27 -14.28 -106.69 -17.15
C GLY A 27 -15.03 -107.82 -16.41
N PRO A 28 -15.08 -107.85 -15.07
CA PRO A 28 -15.76 -108.88 -14.30
C PRO A 28 -17.29 -108.82 -14.46
N THR A 29 -17.84 -107.61 -14.47
CA THR A 29 -19.27 -107.33 -14.64
C THR A 29 -19.74 -107.69 -16.06
N PHE A 30 -18.95 -107.38 -17.09
CA PHE A 30 -19.28 -107.87 -18.44
C PHE A 30 -19.15 -109.38 -18.57
N ARG A 31 -18.13 -110.00 -17.93
CA ARG A 31 -17.95 -111.46 -17.98
C ARG A 31 -19.12 -112.21 -17.36
N SER A 32 -19.65 -111.76 -16.22
CA SER A 32 -20.86 -112.37 -15.61
C SER A 32 -22.11 -112.22 -16.49
N ILE A 33 -22.28 -111.09 -17.18
CA ILE A 33 -23.42 -110.85 -18.10
C ILE A 33 -23.35 -111.76 -19.33
N PHE A 34 -22.16 -111.96 -19.91
CA PHE A 34 -21.96 -112.81 -21.08
C PHE A 34 -22.00 -114.31 -20.72
N ASP A 35 -21.41 -114.72 -19.58
CA ASP A 35 -21.41 -116.11 -19.12
C ASP A 35 -22.83 -116.61 -18.79
N ASN A 36 -23.73 -115.72 -18.35
CA ASN A 36 -25.15 -116.03 -18.08
C ASN A 36 -26.05 -115.96 -19.34
N ASN A 37 -25.52 -115.56 -20.50
CA ASN A 37 -26.26 -115.36 -21.76
C ASN A 37 -27.37 -114.29 -21.69
N GLU A 38 -27.32 -113.40 -20.69
CA GLU A 38 -28.32 -112.37 -20.36
C GLU A 38 -28.05 -111.00 -21.04
N HIS A 39 -27.10 -110.97 -21.96
CA HIS A 39 -26.60 -109.77 -22.63
C HIS A 39 -27.66 -108.91 -23.35
N GLN A 40 -28.69 -109.52 -23.96
CA GLN A 40 -29.75 -108.76 -24.65
C GLN A 40 -30.70 -108.06 -23.67
N ASP A 41 -31.02 -108.72 -22.56
CA ASP A 41 -31.90 -108.16 -21.53
C ASP A 41 -31.18 -107.07 -20.73
N PHE A 42 -29.89 -107.27 -20.41
CA PHE A 42 -29.05 -106.24 -19.82
C PHE A 42 -28.90 -105.02 -20.73
N LYS A 43 -28.65 -105.22 -22.04
CA LYS A 43 -28.58 -104.12 -23.01
C LYS A 43 -29.87 -103.29 -23.04
N ARG A 44 -31.03 -103.94 -23.05
CA ARG A 44 -32.34 -103.27 -23.00
C ARG A 44 -32.51 -102.45 -21.71
N LYS A 45 -32.15 -103.01 -20.56
CA LYS A 45 -32.13 -102.33 -19.26
C LYS A 45 -31.17 -101.13 -19.24
N LEU A 46 -29.99 -101.25 -19.82
CA LEU A 46 -29.03 -100.16 -19.97
C LEU A 46 -29.56 -99.05 -20.88
N GLU A 47 -30.18 -99.39 -22.00
CA GLU A 47 -30.83 -98.40 -22.89
C GLU A 47 -31.99 -97.69 -22.19
N GLU A 48 -32.77 -98.38 -21.35
CA GLU A 48 -33.81 -97.76 -20.52
C GLU A 48 -33.21 -96.81 -19.46
N ARG A 49 -32.08 -97.18 -18.84
CA ARG A 49 -31.35 -96.35 -17.88
C ARG A 49 -30.76 -95.10 -18.52
N ILE A 50 -30.15 -95.22 -19.71
CA ILE A 50 -29.64 -94.09 -20.49
C ILE A 50 -30.78 -93.14 -20.85
N LYS A 51 -31.90 -93.66 -21.37
CA LYS A 51 -33.09 -92.84 -21.68
C LYS A 51 -33.69 -92.16 -20.46
N HIS A 52 -33.56 -92.76 -19.28
CA HIS A 52 -34.00 -92.15 -18.03
C HIS A 52 -33.09 -90.99 -17.63
N HIS A 53 -31.78 -91.20 -17.63
CA HIS A 53 -30.79 -90.14 -17.35
C HIS A 53 -30.85 -88.99 -18.36
N ASP A 54 -31.03 -89.27 -19.65
CA ASP A 54 -31.21 -88.23 -20.69
C ASP A 54 -32.44 -87.36 -20.40
N LYS A 55 -33.57 -87.98 -20.01
CA LYS A 55 -34.78 -87.26 -19.62
C LYS A 55 -34.59 -86.46 -18.34
N ASP A 56 -33.84 -86.98 -17.38
CA ASP A 56 -33.55 -86.29 -16.14
C ASP A 56 -32.62 -85.10 -16.39
N ILE A 57 -31.60 -85.23 -17.25
CA ILE A 57 -30.75 -84.13 -17.70
C ILE A 57 -31.58 -83.08 -18.44
N GLU A 58 -32.43 -83.47 -19.39
CA GLU A 58 -33.31 -82.54 -20.11
C GLU A 58 -34.25 -81.79 -19.15
N ARG A 59 -34.83 -82.49 -18.17
CA ARG A 59 -35.68 -81.88 -17.15
C ARG A 59 -34.92 -80.89 -16.28
N LEU A 60 -33.72 -81.26 -15.82
CA LEU A 60 -32.89 -80.43 -14.97
C LEU A 60 -32.41 -79.19 -15.73
N CYS A 61 -31.94 -79.37 -16.96
CA CYS A 61 -31.63 -78.29 -17.89
C CYS A 61 -32.83 -77.36 -18.08
N ASN A 62 -34.02 -77.88 -18.39
CA ASN A 62 -35.21 -77.04 -18.59
C ASN A 62 -35.60 -76.23 -17.35
N VAL A 63 -35.39 -76.77 -16.13
CA VAL A 63 -35.67 -76.06 -14.88
C VAL A 63 -34.66 -74.92 -14.64
N TYR A 64 -33.38 -75.13 -14.97
CA TYR A 64 -32.31 -74.18 -14.61
C TYR A 64 -31.84 -73.27 -15.75
N TYR A 65 -32.19 -73.55 -17.01
CA TYR A 65 -31.74 -72.75 -18.16
C TYR A 65 -32.19 -71.29 -18.07
N GLN A 66 -33.44 -71.05 -17.66
CA GLN A 66 -33.95 -69.67 -17.51
C GLN A 66 -33.16 -68.90 -16.45
N GLY A 67 -33.01 -69.45 -15.24
CA GLY A 67 -32.23 -68.79 -14.18
C GLY A 67 -30.76 -68.57 -14.53
N PHE A 68 -30.16 -69.49 -15.31
CA PHE A 68 -28.80 -69.31 -15.82
C PHE A 68 -28.72 -68.17 -16.83
N ILE A 69 -29.63 -68.12 -17.82
CA ILE A 69 -29.68 -67.04 -18.82
C ILE A 69 -29.94 -65.68 -18.16
N GLU A 70 -30.86 -65.62 -17.19
CA GLU A 70 -31.13 -64.41 -16.40
C GLU A 70 -29.86 -63.95 -15.66
N SER A 71 -29.18 -64.85 -14.95
CA SER A 71 -27.95 -64.53 -14.22
C SER A 71 -26.82 -64.02 -15.13
N VAL A 72 -26.66 -64.63 -16.31
CA VAL A 72 -25.66 -64.20 -17.30
C VAL A 72 -26.02 -62.83 -17.88
N THR A 73 -27.30 -62.58 -18.15
CA THR A 73 -27.79 -61.31 -18.70
C THR A 73 -27.60 -60.19 -17.67
N GLU A 74 -27.95 -60.44 -16.41
CA GLU A 74 -27.75 -59.49 -15.32
C GLU A 74 -26.26 -59.18 -15.11
N LEU A 75 -25.39 -60.18 -15.18
CA LEU A 75 -23.93 -59.96 -15.08
C LEU A 75 -23.39 -59.09 -16.22
N LEU A 76 -23.89 -59.28 -17.44
CA LEU A 76 -23.54 -58.44 -18.59
C LEU A 76 -24.04 -57.01 -18.42
N GLU A 77 -25.23 -56.84 -17.86
CA GLU A 77 -25.79 -55.53 -17.56
C GLU A 77 -24.97 -54.81 -16.48
N VAL A 78 -24.67 -55.47 -15.36
CA VAL A 78 -23.85 -54.91 -14.27
C VAL A 78 -22.45 -54.53 -14.78
N LYS A 79 -21.86 -55.32 -15.67
CA LYS A 79 -20.58 -54.99 -16.32
C LYS A 79 -20.69 -53.71 -17.15
N SER A 80 -21.77 -53.55 -17.92
CA SER A 80 -22.03 -52.34 -18.71
C SER A 80 -22.23 -51.11 -17.82
N GLN A 81 -23.07 -51.24 -16.79
CA GLN A 81 -23.33 -50.18 -15.81
C GLN A 81 -22.07 -49.77 -15.06
N SER A 82 -21.24 -50.73 -14.60
CA SER A 82 -19.94 -50.44 -13.96
C SER A 82 -19.00 -49.67 -14.88
N LYS A 83 -18.96 -50.02 -16.18
CA LYS A 83 -18.15 -49.30 -17.16
C LYS A 83 -18.65 -47.87 -17.36
N ASN A 84 -19.96 -47.66 -17.41
CA ASN A 84 -20.57 -46.34 -17.52
C ASN A 84 -20.26 -45.50 -16.27
N LEU A 85 -20.46 -46.05 -15.07
CA LEU A 85 -20.14 -45.38 -13.82
C LEU A 85 -18.67 -44.98 -13.75
N ASN A 86 -17.75 -45.87 -14.12
CA ASN A 86 -16.33 -45.56 -14.18
C ASN A 86 -16.03 -44.39 -15.13
N ASN A 87 -16.67 -44.36 -16.30
CA ASN A 87 -16.51 -43.24 -17.24
C ASN A 87 -17.04 -41.93 -16.65
N GLN A 88 -18.18 -41.95 -15.94
CA GLN A 88 -18.74 -40.77 -15.27
C GLN A 88 -17.84 -40.27 -14.15
N VAL A 89 -17.27 -41.17 -13.34
CA VAL A 89 -16.32 -40.82 -12.27
C VAL A 89 -15.08 -40.16 -12.85
N VAL A 90 -14.52 -40.70 -13.94
CA VAL A 90 -13.35 -40.12 -14.62
C VAL A 90 -13.68 -38.76 -15.24
N ASP A 91 -14.86 -38.58 -15.82
CA ASP A 91 -15.28 -37.30 -16.39
C ASP A 91 -15.52 -36.24 -15.30
N LEU A 92 -16.13 -36.64 -14.18
CA LEU A 92 -16.33 -35.77 -13.03
C LEU A 92 -14.99 -35.34 -12.41
N ASP A 93 -14.05 -36.26 -12.25
CA ASP A 93 -12.70 -35.96 -11.74
C ASP A 93 -11.99 -34.94 -12.64
N LYS A 94 -12.06 -35.09 -13.96
CA LYS A 94 -11.51 -34.12 -14.92
C LYS A 94 -12.15 -32.72 -14.79
N LYS A 95 -13.47 -32.66 -14.68
CA LYS A 95 -14.22 -31.39 -14.52
C LYS A 95 -13.88 -30.72 -13.18
N LEU A 96 -13.79 -31.51 -12.12
CA LEU A 96 -13.43 -31.05 -10.78
C LEU A 96 -11.99 -30.52 -10.76
N HIS A 97 -11.04 -31.25 -11.33
CA HIS A 97 -9.65 -30.83 -11.42
C HIS A 97 -9.50 -29.51 -12.20
N THR A 98 -10.19 -29.39 -13.33
CA THR A 98 -10.17 -28.16 -14.15
C THR A 98 -10.73 -26.96 -13.37
N SER A 99 -11.86 -27.15 -12.68
CA SER A 99 -12.48 -26.11 -11.86
C SER A 99 -11.61 -25.72 -10.66
N PHE A 100 -10.99 -26.71 -10.02
CA PHE A 100 -10.06 -26.50 -8.91
C PHE A 100 -8.80 -25.76 -9.38
N GLN A 101 -8.27 -26.07 -10.55
CA GLN A 101 -7.10 -25.38 -11.09
C GLN A 101 -7.39 -23.90 -11.37
N ALA A 102 -8.56 -23.58 -11.91
CA ALA A 102 -9.01 -22.19 -12.09
C ALA A 102 -9.19 -21.47 -10.74
N LEU A 103 -9.83 -22.12 -9.77
CA LEU A 103 -10.02 -21.58 -8.41
C LEU A 103 -8.68 -21.35 -7.70
N SER A 104 -7.74 -22.29 -7.80
CA SER A 104 -6.42 -22.18 -7.21
C SER A 104 -5.64 -21.00 -7.80
N LYS A 105 -5.68 -20.81 -9.12
CA LYS A 105 -5.08 -19.65 -9.79
C LYS A 105 -5.68 -18.34 -9.27
N SER A 106 -7.01 -18.23 -9.29
CA SER A 106 -7.72 -17.05 -8.78
C SER A 106 -7.43 -16.80 -7.29
N GLY A 107 -7.33 -17.84 -6.48
CA GLY A 107 -6.94 -17.75 -5.06
C GLY A 107 -5.53 -17.18 -4.87
N THR A 108 -4.56 -17.61 -5.68
CA THR A 108 -3.20 -17.05 -5.64
C THR A 108 -3.14 -15.59 -6.08
N GLU A 109 -3.89 -15.22 -7.12
CA GLU A 109 -4.00 -13.83 -7.59
C GLU A 109 -4.63 -12.94 -6.51
N LEU A 110 -5.68 -13.41 -5.83
CA LEU A 110 -6.32 -12.69 -4.73
C LEU A 110 -5.34 -12.46 -3.56
N LEU A 111 -4.54 -13.46 -3.21
CA LEU A 111 -3.52 -13.31 -2.16
C LEU A 111 -2.45 -12.27 -2.55
N GLN A 112 -1.99 -12.28 -3.79
CA GLN A 112 -1.06 -11.28 -4.29
C GLN A 112 -1.70 -9.88 -4.28
N ALA A 113 -2.94 -9.74 -4.75
CA ALA A 113 -3.68 -8.49 -4.73
C ALA A 113 -3.85 -7.94 -3.30
N ARG A 114 -4.16 -8.81 -2.32
CA ARG A 114 -4.24 -8.41 -0.90
C ARG A 114 -2.90 -7.96 -0.34
N LYS A 115 -1.80 -8.59 -0.72
CA LYS A 115 -0.45 -8.14 -0.34
C LYS A 115 -0.16 -6.75 -0.89
N VAL A 116 -0.48 -6.52 -2.16
CA VAL A 116 -0.35 -5.19 -2.79
C VAL A 116 -1.23 -4.17 -2.07
N GLN A 117 -2.48 -4.50 -1.77
CA GLN A 117 -3.39 -3.64 -1.02
C GLN A 117 -2.83 -3.27 0.36
N SER A 118 -2.30 -4.25 1.10
CA SER A 118 -1.66 -4.02 2.40
C SER A 118 -0.44 -3.10 2.27
N ASN A 119 0.39 -3.32 1.26
CA ASN A 119 1.54 -2.45 1.00
C ASN A 119 1.10 -1.02 0.68
N ILE A 120 0.05 -0.85 -0.12
CA ILE A 120 -0.53 0.47 -0.44
C ILE A 120 -1.04 1.15 0.83
N ALA A 121 -1.79 0.45 1.67
CA ALA A 121 -2.31 1.00 2.93
C ALA A 121 -1.17 1.44 3.87
N LEU A 122 -0.10 0.64 3.97
CA LEU A 122 1.10 1.01 4.71
C LEU A 122 1.73 2.27 4.13
N VAL A 123 1.95 2.34 2.82
CA VAL A 123 2.52 3.54 2.16
C VAL A 123 1.66 4.77 2.41
N ILE A 124 0.32 4.66 2.32
CA ILE A 124 -0.60 5.76 2.62
C ILE A 124 -0.43 6.23 4.06
N SER A 125 -0.39 5.31 5.04
CA SER A 125 -0.20 5.67 6.45
C SER A 125 1.12 6.40 6.69
N GLN A 126 2.20 5.92 6.06
CA GLN A 126 3.53 6.51 6.15
C GLN A 126 3.61 7.88 5.46
N MET A 127 3.00 8.02 4.28
CA MET A 127 2.89 9.31 3.60
C MET A 127 2.10 10.32 4.44
N ASN A 128 0.97 9.92 5.03
CA ASN A 128 0.17 10.77 5.89
C ASN A 128 0.93 11.25 7.13
N LEU A 129 1.80 10.41 7.70
CA LEU A 129 2.67 10.81 8.81
C LEU A 129 3.72 11.85 8.37
N SER A 130 4.24 11.72 7.16
CA SER A 130 5.26 12.63 6.60
C SER A 130 4.68 13.93 6.02
N LEU A 131 3.39 13.96 5.66
CA LEU A 131 2.77 15.08 4.97
C LEU A 131 2.84 16.40 5.76
N PRO A 132 2.55 16.45 7.09
CA PRO A 132 2.68 17.69 7.87
C PRO A 132 4.10 18.26 7.83
N VAL A 133 5.12 17.41 7.83
CA VAL A 133 6.53 17.83 7.76
C VAL A 133 6.80 18.58 6.46
N PHE A 134 6.36 18.04 5.33
CA PHE A 134 6.55 18.66 4.02
C PHE A 134 5.72 19.94 3.85
N VAL A 135 4.48 19.95 4.34
CA VAL A 135 3.62 21.14 4.30
C VAL A 135 4.23 22.27 5.12
N SER A 136 4.65 21.98 6.36
CA SER A 136 5.29 22.96 7.24
C SER A 136 6.64 23.43 6.68
N TYR A 137 7.42 22.55 6.05
CA TYR A 137 8.65 22.95 5.37
C TYR A 137 8.41 23.84 4.14
N SER A 138 7.39 23.55 3.33
CA SER A 138 6.99 24.41 2.20
C SER A 138 6.51 25.78 2.68
N LYS A 139 5.70 25.80 3.74
CA LYS A 139 5.24 27.03 4.41
C LYS A 139 6.42 27.86 4.92
N LEU A 140 7.40 27.23 5.56
CA LEU A 140 8.64 27.87 6.02
C LEU A 140 9.38 28.54 4.85
N GLN A 141 9.60 27.82 3.74
CA GLN A 141 10.27 28.39 2.57
C GLN A 141 9.53 29.61 2.00
N LYS A 142 8.20 29.54 1.92
CA LYS A 142 7.36 30.66 1.47
C LYS A 142 7.45 31.86 2.41
N GLN A 143 7.41 31.64 3.72
CA GLN A 143 7.53 32.71 4.71
C GLN A 143 8.90 33.41 4.67
N ILE A 144 9.98 32.65 4.44
CA ILE A 144 11.32 33.21 4.24
C ILE A 144 11.36 34.07 2.97
N ALA A 145 10.78 33.60 1.86
CA ALA A 145 10.72 34.36 0.61
C ALA A 145 9.90 35.66 0.72
N GLU A 146 8.82 35.65 1.51
CA GLU A 146 7.98 36.83 1.79
C GLU A 146 8.57 37.78 2.86
N LYS A 147 9.82 37.56 3.32
CA LYS A 147 10.47 38.32 4.42
C LYS A 147 9.69 38.29 5.74
N ARG A 148 8.84 37.29 5.94
CA ARG A 148 8.08 37.06 7.19
C ARG A 148 8.92 36.21 8.14
N TYR A 149 10.01 36.79 8.65
CA TYR A 149 11.03 36.10 9.45
C TYR A 149 10.49 35.53 10.76
N TYR A 150 9.63 36.26 11.47
CA TYR A 150 9.05 35.78 12.74
C TYR A 150 8.07 34.60 12.54
N PRO A 151 7.07 34.68 11.64
CA PRO A 151 6.25 33.52 11.29
C PRO A 151 7.08 32.33 10.79
N ALA A 152 8.17 32.58 10.07
CA ALA A 152 9.09 31.54 9.61
C ALA A 152 9.76 30.81 10.79
N LEU A 153 10.28 31.54 11.79
CA LEU A 153 10.86 30.92 12.99
C LEU A 153 9.84 30.09 13.77
N LYS A 154 8.62 30.60 13.94
CA LYS A 154 7.55 29.86 14.63
C LYS A 154 7.22 28.56 13.91
N THR A 155 7.09 28.59 12.58
CA THR A 155 6.89 27.38 11.76
C THR A 155 8.10 26.42 11.86
N LEU A 156 9.33 26.95 11.97
CA LEU A 156 10.54 26.16 12.13
C LEU A 156 10.60 25.45 13.49
N GLU A 157 10.16 26.12 14.56
CA GLU A 157 10.06 25.56 15.91
C GLU A 157 8.96 24.50 16.01
N GLU A 158 7.79 24.77 15.42
CA GLU A 158 6.70 23.78 15.29
C GLU A 158 7.15 22.54 14.50
N LEU A 159 7.90 22.75 13.41
CA LEU A 159 8.50 21.67 12.64
C LEU A 159 9.43 20.80 13.50
N GLU A 160 10.32 21.41 14.28
CA GLU A 160 11.29 20.72 15.14
C GLU A 160 10.66 19.93 16.29
N HIS A 161 9.74 20.55 17.03
CA HIS A 161 9.21 19.97 18.27
C HIS A 161 7.93 19.14 18.07
N VAL A 162 7.09 19.49 17.09
CA VAL A 162 5.81 18.81 16.88
C VAL A 162 5.91 17.75 15.79
N HIS A 163 6.47 18.09 14.63
CA HIS A 163 6.39 17.22 13.46
C HIS A 163 7.58 16.25 13.31
N LEU A 164 8.81 16.68 13.61
CA LEU A 164 10.02 15.85 13.46
C LEU A 164 10.05 14.57 14.33
N PRO A 165 9.59 14.59 15.60
CA PRO A 165 9.61 13.38 16.45
C PRO A 165 8.77 12.23 15.87
N HIS A 166 7.66 12.57 15.21
CA HIS A 166 6.77 11.59 14.59
C HIS A 166 7.41 10.89 13.38
N VAL A 167 8.41 11.49 12.74
CA VAL A 167 9.10 10.95 11.55
C VAL A 167 10.56 10.58 11.81
N ALA A 168 10.96 10.38 13.07
CA ALA A 168 12.36 10.11 13.44
C ALA A 168 13.00 8.92 12.72
N ASN A 169 12.19 7.91 12.35
CA ASN A 169 12.65 6.70 11.67
C ASN A 169 13.07 6.94 10.20
N TYR A 170 12.80 8.12 9.64
CA TYR A 170 13.13 8.44 8.27
C TYR A 170 14.49 9.11 8.11
N ARG A 171 15.23 8.71 7.07
CA ARG A 171 16.53 9.33 6.72
C ARG A 171 16.44 10.84 6.49
N PHE A 172 15.34 11.31 5.89
CA PHE A 172 15.16 12.74 5.63
C PHE A 172 14.95 13.55 6.92
N SER A 173 14.44 12.94 7.99
CA SER A 173 14.25 13.61 9.29
C SER A 173 15.60 14.04 9.88
N ASN A 174 16.59 13.14 9.85
CA ASN A 174 17.96 13.45 10.28
C ASN A 174 18.60 14.57 9.45
N GLN A 175 18.40 14.55 8.12
CA GLN A 175 18.89 15.62 7.25
C GLN A 175 18.22 16.96 7.54
N LEU A 176 16.93 16.95 7.88
CA LEU A 176 16.18 18.15 8.23
C LEU A 176 16.64 18.69 9.58
N HIS A 177 16.85 17.83 10.58
CA HIS A 177 17.39 18.21 11.89
C HIS A 177 18.75 18.91 11.79
N GLN A 178 19.65 18.42 10.93
CA GLN A 178 20.94 19.07 10.66
C GLN A 178 20.81 20.41 9.92
N LYS A 179 19.73 20.63 9.17
CA LYS A 179 19.49 21.86 8.41
C LYS A 179 18.75 22.92 9.22
N ILE A 180 17.97 22.55 10.23
CA ILE A 180 17.19 23.49 11.06
C ILE A 180 18.06 24.62 11.65
N PRO A 181 19.22 24.34 12.29
CA PRO A 181 20.11 25.41 12.78
C PRO A 181 20.57 26.35 11.67
N LYS A 182 20.91 25.80 10.50
CA LYS A 182 21.34 26.60 9.33
C LYS A 182 20.22 27.51 8.82
N TYR A 183 18.95 27.12 8.95
CA TYR A 183 17.82 27.99 8.61
C TYR A 183 17.64 29.12 9.64
N ARG A 184 17.86 28.86 10.93
CA ARG A 184 17.90 29.91 11.96
C ARG A 184 18.96 30.96 11.63
N ASP A 185 20.19 30.51 11.35
CA ASP A 185 21.30 31.41 11.00
C ASP A 185 21.03 32.20 9.72
N LYS A 186 20.41 31.58 8.71
CA LYS A 186 20.02 32.26 7.47
C LYS A 186 18.95 33.32 7.68
N ILE A 187 17.95 33.04 8.52
CA ILE A 187 16.90 34.01 8.85
C ILE A 187 17.51 35.19 9.61
N GLU A 188 18.39 34.93 10.58
CA GLU A 188 19.12 35.96 11.33
C GLU A 188 19.98 36.83 10.39
N ALA A 189 20.78 36.22 9.51
CA ALA A 189 21.61 36.94 8.56
C ALA A 189 20.79 37.76 7.55
N ALA A 190 19.66 37.23 7.07
CA ALA A 190 18.77 37.94 6.15
C ALA A 190 18.11 39.16 6.82
N SER A 191 17.62 39.00 8.06
CA SER A 191 17.04 40.10 8.84
C SER A 191 18.06 41.21 9.14
N MET A 192 19.28 40.83 9.52
CA MET A 192 20.37 41.78 9.74
C MET A 192 20.79 42.51 8.45
N THR A 193 20.67 41.86 7.29
CA THR A 193 20.94 42.47 5.98
C THR A 193 19.84 43.49 5.63
N ASP A 194 18.58 43.12 5.82
CA ASP A 194 17.43 44.03 5.70
C ASP A 194 17.58 45.27 6.61
N LEU A 195 18.09 45.10 7.84
CA LEU A 195 18.39 46.22 8.74
C LEU A 195 19.52 47.11 8.19
N LYS A 196 20.60 46.53 7.67
CA LYS A 196 21.72 47.28 7.09
C LYS A 196 21.27 48.11 5.89
N ASP A 197 20.54 47.49 4.96
CA ASP A 197 19.99 48.17 3.78
C ASP A 197 19.05 49.31 4.21
N PHE A 198 18.23 49.08 5.23
CA PHE A 198 17.38 50.12 5.80
C PHE A 198 18.19 51.29 6.39
N LEU A 199 19.24 51.01 7.16
CA LEU A 199 20.12 52.05 7.73
C LEU A 199 20.84 52.85 6.63
N GLU A 200 21.20 52.24 5.50
CA GLU A 200 21.75 52.93 4.34
C GLU A 200 20.70 53.78 3.60
N ASN A 201 19.48 53.27 3.44
CA ASN A 201 18.40 54.01 2.80
C ASN A 201 17.98 55.22 3.64
N ILE A 202 17.84 55.07 4.97
CA ILE A 202 17.61 56.20 5.88
C ILE A 202 18.63 57.30 5.66
N ARG A 203 19.91 56.96 5.42
CA ARG A 203 20.95 57.96 5.19
C ARG A 203 20.66 58.84 3.98
N LYS A 204 20.09 58.28 2.90
CA LYS A 204 19.69 59.03 1.69
C LYS A 204 18.49 59.93 1.93
N PHE A 205 17.52 59.47 2.73
CA PHE A 205 16.31 60.24 3.04
C PHE A 205 16.50 61.24 4.20
N SER A 206 17.56 61.09 5.00
CA SER A 206 17.86 61.92 6.16
C SER A 206 17.88 63.44 5.87
N PRO A 207 18.40 63.95 4.73
CA PRO A 207 18.33 65.38 4.41
C PRO A 207 16.89 65.86 4.17
N LYS A 208 16.06 65.09 3.44
CA LYS A 208 14.66 65.45 3.15
C LYS A 208 13.82 65.44 4.43
N VAL A 209 14.03 64.43 5.28
CA VAL A 209 13.39 64.33 6.60
C VAL A 209 13.81 65.49 7.50
N GLY A 210 15.11 65.85 7.48
CA GLY A 210 15.63 67.01 8.20
C GLY A 210 15.04 68.34 7.71
N GLU A 211 14.90 68.52 6.40
CA GLU A 211 14.27 69.70 5.79
C GLU A 211 12.81 69.84 6.22
N VAL A 212 12.02 68.77 6.15
CA VAL A 212 10.61 68.75 6.59
C VAL A 212 10.50 69.00 8.09
N ALA A 213 11.37 68.40 8.91
CA ALA A 213 11.40 68.62 10.35
C ALA A 213 11.78 70.06 10.73
N MET A 214 12.76 70.66 10.06
CA MET A 214 13.15 72.06 10.26
C MET A 214 12.06 73.02 9.83
N ARG A 215 11.35 72.73 8.72
CA ARG A 215 10.20 73.50 8.25
C ARG A 215 9.07 73.49 9.27
N HIS A 216 8.63 72.31 9.72
CA HIS A 216 7.61 72.19 10.76
C HIS A 216 8.01 72.85 12.08
N THR A 217 9.28 72.72 12.50
CA THR A 217 9.78 73.40 13.71
C THR A 217 9.74 74.92 13.55
N SER A 218 10.09 75.44 12.37
CA SER A 218 10.02 76.88 12.07
C SER A 218 8.58 77.39 12.03
N GLU A 219 7.63 76.59 11.55
CA GLU A 219 6.19 76.92 11.53
C GLU A 219 5.58 76.92 12.93
N GLN A 220 5.96 75.95 13.78
CA GLN A 220 5.55 75.89 15.19
C GLN A 220 6.16 77.05 16.02
N LEU A 221 7.42 77.41 15.77
CA LEU A 221 8.05 78.56 16.42
C LEU A 221 7.48 79.90 15.92
N ALA A 222 6.94 79.96 14.70
CA ALA A 222 6.26 81.14 14.17
C ALA A 222 4.83 81.30 14.71
N SER A 223 4.22 80.23 15.23
CA SER A 223 2.87 80.24 15.83
C SER A 223 2.87 80.37 17.36
N ASP A 224 4.04 80.28 18.02
CA ASP A 224 4.19 80.49 19.47
C ASP A 224 4.30 81.99 19.82
N PRO A 225 3.33 82.61 20.53
CA PRO A 225 3.31 84.06 20.79
C PRO A 225 4.37 84.55 21.79
N THR A 226 5.19 83.66 22.35
CA THR A 226 6.07 83.99 23.49
C THR A 226 7.51 84.33 23.10
N VAL A 227 7.91 84.16 21.84
CA VAL A 227 9.29 84.44 21.38
C VAL A 227 9.37 85.81 20.69
N VAL A 228 9.32 86.87 21.50
CA VAL A 228 9.59 88.24 21.05
C VAL A 228 11.09 88.40 20.81
N GLY A 229 11.49 88.38 19.53
CA GLY A 229 12.71 89.04 19.08
C GLY A 229 13.72 88.16 18.34
N ARG A 230 13.50 87.91 17.04
CA ARG A 230 14.60 87.95 16.06
C ARG A 230 14.11 88.18 14.63
N LYS A 231 14.61 89.30 14.11
CA LYS A 231 14.58 89.88 12.76
C LYS A 231 14.14 88.97 11.58
N LYS A 232 13.05 89.41 10.96
CA LYS A 232 12.67 89.24 9.55
C LYS A 232 13.84 89.49 8.60
N LYS A 233 14.16 88.52 7.72
CA LYS A 233 14.35 88.65 6.24
C LYS A 233 15.31 87.57 5.69
N ARG A 234 14.76 86.61 4.93
CA ARG A 234 15.14 86.28 3.54
C ARG A 234 14.17 85.24 3.01
N THR A 235 13.15 85.72 2.30
CA THR A 235 12.38 84.95 1.32
C THR A 235 13.38 84.53 0.24
N PHE A 236 13.73 83.26 0.18
CA PHE A 236 14.30 82.66 -1.01
C PHE A 236 13.19 81.83 -1.63
N GLU A 237 12.57 82.37 -2.65
CA GLU A 237 11.66 81.63 -3.52
C GLU A 237 12.44 80.46 -4.12
N SER A 238 11.97 79.25 -3.85
CA SER A 238 12.17 78.13 -4.75
C SER A 238 10.83 77.45 -4.91
N SER A 239 10.10 77.96 -5.90
CA SER A 239 9.00 77.25 -6.56
C SER A 239 9.49 75.87 -6.98
N ARG A 240 9.14 74.87 -6.19
CA ARG A 240 9.06 73.48 -6.63
C ARG A 240 7.73 72.93 -6.17
N ASN A 241 6.79 72.89 -7.11
CA ASN A 241 5.61 72.05 -7.09
C ASN A 241 6.00 70.64 -6.62
N TYR A 242 5.66 70.26 -5.39
CA TYR A 242 5.54 68.86 -5.00
C TYR A 242 4.40 68.76 -3.99
N SER A 243 3.41 67.96 -4.37
CA SER A 243 2.23 67.51 -3.64
C SER A 243 2.59 66.70 -2.38
N ASP A 244 3.26 67.33 -1.41
CA ASP A 244 3.73 66.70 -0.16
C ASP A 244 3.19 67.45 1.07
N GLU A 245 2.08 68.19 0.90
CA GLU A 245 1.34 68.85 1.99
C GLU A 245 0.57 67.80 2.80
N GLY A 246 1.22 67.24 3.82
CA GLY A 246 0.54 66.50 4.86
C GLY A 246 1.31 65.33 5.46
N LEU A 247 2.39 64.86 4.84
CA LEU A 247 3.15 63.72 5.38
C LEU A 247 4.06 64.17 6.51
N SER A 248 3.80 63.64 7.71
CA SER A 248 4.69 63.82 8.86
C SER A 248 6.07 63.22 8.55
N ALA A 249 7.15 63.78 9.12
CA ALA A 249 8.52 63.26 8.95
C ALA A 249 8.64 61.74 9.29
N GLN A 250 7.74 61.25 10.15
CA GLN A 250 7.60 59.87 10.58
C GLN A 250 6.89 58.96 9.55
N GLU A 251 6.04 59.50 8.67
CA GLU A 251 5.33 58.74 7.61
C GLU A 251 6.19 58.55 6.36
N LEU A 252 7.27 59.33 6.24
CA LEU A 252 8.26 59.23 5.18
C LEU A 252 9.23 58.03 5.34
N ILE A 253 9.22 57.35 6.50
CA ILE A 253 10.16 56.28 6.82
C ILE A 253 9.43 55.03 7.32
N ASP A 254 9.61 53.90 6.63
CA ASP A 254 9.12 52.60 7.10
C ASP A 254 10.09 51.98 8.12
N PHE A 255 9.79 52.10 9.41
CA PHE A 255 10.58 51.51 10.48
C PHE A 255 10.41 50.00 10.66
N SER A 256 9.57 49.34 9.85
CA SER A 256 9.32 47.90 9.95
C SER A 256 10.61 47.05 10.00
N PRO A 257 11.68 47.33 9.24
CA PRO A 257 12.92 46.54 9.32
C PRO A 257 13.59 46.58 10.71
N ILE A 258 13.55 47.71 11.42
CA ILE A 258 14.08 47.80 12.80
C ILE A 258 13.24 46.92 13.73
N TYR A 259 11.91 47.08 13.69
CA TYR A 259 11.02 46.34 14.57
C TYR A 259 11.07 44.84 14.31
N ARG A 260 11.20 44.42 13.04
CA ARG A 260 11.37 43.01 12.68
C ARG A 260 12.65 42.43 13.25
N ASP A 261 13.78 43.12 13.09
CA ASP A 261 15.08 42.61 13.54
C ASP A 261 15.22 42.66 15.08
N LEU A 262 14.66 43.68 15.73
CA LEU A 262 14.57 43.75 17.19
C LEU A 262 13.71 42.60 17.75
N HIS A 263 12.54 42.36 17.16
CA HIS A 263 11.66 41.29 17.60
C HIS A 263 12.27 39.90 17.35
N LEU A 264 13.01 39.75 16.25
CA LEU A 264 13.80 38.55 15.98
C LEU A 264 14.90 38.34 17.03
N ALA A 265 15.64 39.41 17.35
CA ALA A 265 16.68 39.37 18.38
C ALA A 265 16.12 39.04 19.76
N ASP A 266 14.90 39.49 20.09
CA ASP A 266 14.19 39.14 21.31
C ASP A 266 13.87 37.65 21.39
N VAL A 267 13.29 37.10 20.32
CA VAL A 267 12.97 35.66 20.21
C VAL A 267 14.23 34.79 20.28
N LEU A 268 15.36 35.27 19.75
CA LEU A 268 16.64 34.57 19.79
C LEU A 268 17.45 34.83 21.08
N GLY A 269 16.98 35.67 22.00
CA GLY A 269 17.69 36.04 23.23
C GLY A 269 18.94 36.91 23.02
N LYS A 270 19.04 37.58 21.87
CA LYS A 270 20.19 38.37 21.38
C LYS A 270 19.93 39.89 21.38
N VAL A 271 18.95 40.38 22.15
CA VAL A 271 18.57 41.82 22.19
C VAL A 271 19.76 42.74 22.49
N SER A 272 20.60 42.37 23.45
CA SER A 272 21.77 43.17 23.84
C SER A 272 22.74 43.39 22.67
N THR A 273 22.98 42.35 21.87
CA THR A 273 23.85 42.45 20.68
C THR A 273 23.23 43.33 19.59
N PHE A 274 21.91 43.23 19.38
CA PHE A 274 21.19 44.10 18.47
C PHE A 274 21.26 45.57 18.90
N GLU A 275 20.99 45.86 20.18
CA GLU A 275 21.01 47.23 20.70
C GLU A 275 22.39 47.88 20.57
N VAL A 276 23.45 47.15 20.93
CA VAL A 276 24.83 47.61 20.79
C VAL A 276 25.15 47.90 19.33
N TYR A 277 24.81 46.98 18.42
CA TYR A 277 25.02 47.15 16.99
C TYR A 277 24.27 48.39 16.45
N TYR A 278 22.95 48.46 16.67
CA TYR A 278 22.10 49.55 16.22
C TYR A 278 22.56 50.91 16.75
N ARG A 279 22.85 51.03 18.06
CA ARG A 279 23.36 52.26 18.66
C ARG A 279 24.71 52.66 18.10
N SER A 280 25.62 51.71 17.88
CA SER A 280 26.95 51.99 17.33
C SER A 280 26.86 52.54 15.90
N GLU A 281 26.02 51.94 15.05
CA GLU A 281 25.83 52.38 13.66
C GLU A 281 25.14 53.75 13.59
N ARG A 282 24.08 53.98 14.38
CA ARG A 282 23.42 55.29 14.46
C ARG A 282 24.36 56.38 14.98
N THR A 283 25.24 56.07 15.92
CA THR A 283 26.27 57.01 16.42
C THR A 283 27.28 57.36 15.32
N LYS A 284 27.73 56.38 14.53
CA LYS A 284 28.62 56.62 13.38
C LYS A 284 27.94 57.49 12.32
N GLN A 285 26.68 57.18 11.98
CA GLN A 285 25.89 57.97 11.03
C GLN A 285 25.73 59.42 11.50
N ALA A 286 25.40 59.65 12.77
CA ALA A 286 25.28 60.98 13.33
C ALA A 286 26.60 61.76 13.26
N ARG A 287 27.73 61.12 13.60
CA ARG A 287 29.06 61.73 13.48
C ARG A 287 29.39 62.15 12.05
N LEU A 288 29.05 61.32 11.06
CA LEU A 288 29.29 61.63 9.65
C LEU A 288 28.46 62.82 9.14
N VAL A 289 27.24 63.00 9.64
CA VAL A 289 26.38 64.14 9.27
C VAL A 289 26.89 65.45 9.87
N LEU A 290 27.51 65.39 11.06
CA LEU A 290 28.04 66.56 11.77
C LEU A 290 29.45 66.97 11.31
N GLN A 291 30.08 66.22 10.40
CA GLN A 291 31.39 66.59 9.84
C GLN A 291 31.23 67.68 8.77
N PRO A 292 32.01 68.77 8.85
CA PRO A 292 32.02 69.79 7.81
C PRO A 292 32.52 69.21 6.47
N PRO A 293 31.97 69.61 5.32
CA PRO A 293 32.37 69.08 4.02
C PRO A 293 33.84 69.39 3.73
N THR A 294 34.60 68.38 3.31
CA THR A 294 36.06 68.41 3.17
C THR A 294 36.60 69.24 1.98
N ASN A 295 35.80 70.15 1.40
CA ASN A 295 36.19 70.97 0.25
C ASN A 295 35.97 72.46 0.52
N MET A 296 36.86 73.11 1.27
CA MET A 296 37.14 74.55 1.19
C MET A 296 38.52 74.88 1.81
N VAL A 297 39.59 74.21 1.37
CA VAL A 297 40.96 74.72 1.61
C VAL A 297 41.44 75.42 0.34
N GLY A 298 41.22 76.74 0.33
CA GLY A 298 42.04 77.78 -0.29
C GLY A 298 42.50 77.61 -1.74
N LYS A 299 41.84 78.30 -2.67
CA LYS A 299 42.52 78.99 -3.77
C LYS A 299 41.82 80.33 -4.06
N TYR A 300 42.30 81.40 -3.43
CA TYR A 300 42.25 82.74 -4.02
C TYR A 300 43.67 83.05 -4.52
N PRO A 301 43.90 83.23 -5.83
CA PRO A 301 45.06 83.97 -6.29
C PRO A 301 44.75 85.47 -6.22
N MET A 302 45.78 86.22 -5.82
CA MET A 302 45.87 87.68 -5.92
C MET A 302 45.65 88.17 -7.36
#